data_AF-A0A6N2Y5H7-F1
#
_entry.id   AF-A0A6N2Y5H7-F1
#
_cell.length_a   1.000
_cell.length_b   1.000
_cell.length_c   1.000
_cell.angle_alpha   90.00
_cell.angle_beta   90.00
_cell.angle_gamma   90.00
#
_symmetry.space_group_name_H-M   'P 1'
#
loop_
_entity.id
_entity.type
_entity.pdbx_description
1 polymer ?
#
loop_
_entity_poly.entity_id
_entity_poly.type
_entity_poly.pdbx_seq_one_letter_code
_entity_poly.pdbx_strand_id
1 'polypeptide(L)' 'MSRKCIIGQSGGPTVVINATLAGVIQGALKADYEKIYGMINGIDGLLDEKMVDLSSFKDQKNLFKLIHTPACI' A
#
# COMPACT_ATOMS: atom_id res chain seq x y z
N MET A 1 2.61 -3.20 22.08
CA MET A 1 1.29 -3.38 21.42
C MET A 1 1.52 -3.69 19.95
N SER A 2 0.79 -4.67 19.40
CA SER A 2 0.79 -4.97 17.96
C SER A 2 0.16 -3.80 17.19
N ARG A 3 0.92 -3.16 16.29
CA ARG A 3 0.41 -2.08 15.43
C ARG A 3 0.12 -2.61 14.05
N LYS A 4 -1.06 -2.30 13.53
CA LYS A 4 -1.49 -2.65 12.18
C LYS A 4 -2.01 -1.40 11.50
N CYS A 5 -1.78 -1.29 10.20
CA CYS A 5 -2.33 -0.20 9.40
C CYS A 5 -2.95 -0.73 8.11
N ILE A 6 -3.89 0.06 7.60
CA ILE A 6 -4.52 -0.14 6.31
C ILE A 6 -4.23 1.12 5.50
N ILE A 7 -3.76 0.92 4.27
CA ILE A 7 -3.46 1.97 3.30
C ILE A 7 -4.38 1.73 2.12
N GLY A 8 -4.94 2.78 1.54
CA GLY A 8 -5.60 2.63 0.26
C GLY A 8 -5.65 3.95 -0.47
N GLN A 9 -5.87 3.81 -1.76
CA GLN A 9 -5.91 4.91 -2.71
C GLN A 9 -7.37 5.24 -3.00
N SER A 10 -7.68 6.52 -3.14
CA SER A 10 -9.02 7.01 -3.47
C SER A 10 -8.91 8.05 -4.59
N GLY A 11 -9.92 8.10 -5.45
CA GLY A 11 -9.93 8.92 -6.66
C GLY A 11 -9.34 8.23 -7.89
N GLY A 12 -9.14 9.01 -8.95
CA GLY A 12 -8.62 8.49 -10.23
C GLY A 12 -7.13 8.14 -10.18
N PRO A 13 -6.69 7.11 -10.94
CA PRO A 13 -5.28 6.74 -11.03
C PRO A 13 -4.44 7.90 -11.59
N THR A 14 -3.24 8.09 -11.04
CA THR A 14 -2.26 9.05 -11.57
C THR A 14 -0.96 8.35 -11.95
N VAL A 15 -0.09 9.05 -12.67
CA VAL A 15 1.23 8.52 -13.07
C VAL A 15 2.18 8.26 -11.89
N VAL A 16 1.94 8.85 -10.71
CA VAL A 16 2.84 8.78 -9.55
C VAL A 16 2.21 8.23 -8.27
N ILE A 17 0.92 7.86 -8.28
CA ILE A 17 0.23 7.46 -7.04
C ILE A 17 0.87 6.22 -6.37
N ASN A 18 1.42 5.30 -7.16
CA ASN A 18 2.16 4.16 -6.63
C ASN A 18 3.50 4.54 -5.97
N ALA A 19 4.14 5.62 -6.40
CA ALA A 19 5.32 6.14 -5.70
C ALA A 19 4.94 6.69 -4.31
N THR A 20 3.78 7.34 -4.19
CA THR A 20 3.23 7.73 -2.88
C THR A 20 2.94 6.51 -2.02
N LEU A 21 2.28 5.48 -2.57
CA LEU A 21 2.00 4.24 -1.85
C LEU A 21 3.30 3.57 -1.36
N ALA A 22 4.32 3.46 -2.21
CA ALA A 22 5.63 2.93 -1.84
C ALA A 22 6.29 3.73 -0.69
N GLY A 23 6.16 5.05 -0.70
CA GLY A 23 6.64 5.92 0.39
C GLY A 23 5.93 5.63 1.72
N VAL A 24 4.60 5.49 1.70
CA VAL A 24 3.80 5.17 2.89
C VAL A 24 4.14 3.78 3.42
N ILE A 25 4.27 2.78 2.55
CA ILE A 25 4.68 1.42 2.93
C ILE A 25 6.06 1.45 3.61
N GLN A 26 7.05 2.15 3.03
CA GLN A 26 8.36 2.31 3.67
C GLN A 26 8.28 2.98 5.02
N GLY A 27 7.47 4.03 5.16
CA GLY A 27 7.25 4.72 6.44
C GLY A 27 6.68 3.79 7.50
N ALA A 28 5.67 3.00 7.14
CA ALA A 28 5.06 2.02 8.04
C ALA A 28 6.04 0.89 8.43
N LEU A 29 6.85 0.40 7.50
CA LEU A 29 7.91 -0.57 7.79
C LEU A 29 8.96 0.00 8.76
N LYS A 30 9.42 1.24 8.53
CA LYS A 30 10.38 1.93 9.43
C LYS A 30 9.80 2.24 10.80
N ALA A 31 8.48 2.37 10.90
CA ALA A 31 7.76 2.57 12.15
C ALA A 31 7.34 1.25 12.82
N ASP A 32 7.90 0.11 12.43
CA ASP A 32 7.63 -1.20 13.04
C ASP A 32 6.13 -1.55 13.14
N TYR A 33 5.37 -1.29 12.08
CA TYR A 33 4.03 -1.86 11.95
C TYR A 33 4.14 -3.36 11.65
N GLU A 34 3.44 -4.17 12.44
CA GLU A 34 3.47 -5.63 12.34
C GLU A 34 2.79 -6.13 11.06
N LYS A 35 1.65 -5.52 10.71
CA LYS A 35 0.90 -5.82 9.49
C LYS A 35 0.50 -4.55 8.78
N ILE A 36 0.68 -4.56 7.46
CA ILE A 36 0.37 -3.47 6.55
C ILE A 36 -0.56 -4.06 5.49
N TYR A 37 -1.76 -3.51 5.39
CA TYR A 37 -2.77 -3.96 4.44
C TYR A 37 -3.05 -2.88 3.38
N GLY A 38 -3.34 -3.32 2.16
CA GLY A 38 -3.82 -2.50 1.05
C GLY A 38 -5.32 -2.69 0.84
N MET A 39 -6.06 -1.62 0.56
CA MET A 39 -7.47 -1.69 0.16
C MET A 39 -7.60 -2.02 -1.33
N ILE A 40 -8.36 -3.05 -1.69
CA ILE A 40 -8.63 -3.38 -3.10
C ILE A 40 -9.81 -2.53 -3.60
N ASN A 41 -9.65 -1.71 -4.64
CA ASN A 41 -10.69 -0.78 -5.12
C ASN A 41 -11.08 0.31 -4.11
N GLY A 42 -10.13 0.78 -3.30
CA GLY A 42 -10.33 1.93 -2.41
C GLY A 42 -11.37 1.67 -1.31
N ILE A 43 -12.24 2.66 -1.05
CA ILE A 43 -13.21 2.59 0.06
C ILE A 43 -14.22 1.44 -0.09
N ASP A 44 -14.63 1.11 -1.32
CA ASP A 44 -15.54 0.00 -1.57
C ASP A 44 -14.94 -1.32 -1.12
N GLY A 45 -13.63 -1.51 -1.36
CA GLY A 45 -12.89 -2.66 -0.86
C GLY A 45 -12.85 -2.75 0.65
N LEU A 46 -12.70 -1.62 1.34
CA LEU A 46 -12.70 -1.61 2.79
C LEU A 46 -14.06 -2.02 3.34
N LEU A 47 -15.14 -1.49 2.76
CA LEU A 47 -16.51 -1.84 3.14
C LEU A 47 -16.83 -3.32 2.85
N ASP A 48 -16.27 -3.88 1.78
CA ASP A 48 -16.38 -5.29 1.39
C ASP A 48 -15.36 -6.21 2.11
N GLU A 49 -14.57 -5.69 3.04
CA GLU A 49 -13.47 -6.42 3.71
C GLU A 49 -12.42 -7.03 2.76
N LYS A 50 -12.30 -6.49 1.54
CA LYS A 50 -11.32 -6.87 0.51
C LYS A 50 -10.01 -6.14 0.72
N MET A 51 -9.10 -6.79 1.43
CA MET A 51 -7.76 -6.27 1.73
C MET A 51 -6.66 -7.24 1.25
N VAL A 52 -5.51 -6.69 0.90
CA VAL A 52 -4.31 -7.45 0.53
C VAL A 52 -3.18 -7.21 1.52
N ASP A 53 -2.41 -8.24 1.85
CA ASP A 53 -1.21 -8.11 2.69
C ASP A 53 -0.06 -7.51 1.86
N LEU A 54 0.50 -6.39 2.33
CA LEU A 54 1.58 -5.65 1.65
C LEU A 54 2.99 -6.05 2.13
N SER A 55 3.13 -7.14 2.88
CA SER A 55 4.42 -7.63 3.40
C SER A 55 5.43 -7.99 2.31
N SER A 56 4.99 -8.28 1.09
CA SER A 56 5.86 -8.51 -0.08
C SER A 56 6.73 -7.30 -0.43
N PHE A 57 6.32 -6.09 -0.04
CA PHE A 57 7.08 -4.85 -0.25
C PHE A 57 8.21 -4.62 0.77
N LYS A 58 8.43 -5.57 1.69
CA LYS A 58 9.70 -5.66 2.43
C LYS A 58 10.89 -5.91 1.50
N ASP A 59 10.66 -6.54 0.36
CA ASP A 59 11.66 -6.66 -0.71
C ASP A 59 11.78 -5.34 -1.48
N GLN A 60 12.97 -4.75 -1.46
CA GLN A 60 13.25 -3.51 -2.18
C GLN A 60 13.01 -3.62 -3.70
N LYS A 61 13.12 -4.81 -4.29
CA LYS A 61 12.82 -5.00 -5.72
C LYS A 61 11.33 -4.78 -6.02
N ASN A 62 10.46 -5.28 -5.15
CA ASN A 62 9.01 -5.09 -5.30
C ASN A 62 8.63 -3.62 -5.11
N LEU A 63 9.27 -2.97 -4.13
CA LEU A 63 9.08 -1.56 -3.89
C LEU A 63 9.57 -0.69 -5.05
N PHE A 64 10.73 -1.01 -5.63
CA PHE A 64 11.27 -0.34 -6.80
C PHE A 64 10.33 -0.47 -8.01
N LYS A 65 9.81 -1.67 -8.26
CA LYS A 65 8.79 -1.89 -9.31
C LYS A 65 7.56 -1.02 -9.08
N LEU A 66 7.08 -0.95 -7.83
CA LEU A 66 5.91 -0.15 -7.48
C LEU A 66 6.11 1.33 -7.81
N ILE A 67 7.25 1.90 -7.42
CA ILE A 67 7.59 3.31 -7.68
C ILE A 67 7.56 3.64 -9.18
N HIS A 68 7.90 2.68 -10.04
CA HIS A 68 7.95 2.84 -11.49
C HIS A 68 6.72 2.30 -12.23
N THR A 69 5.65 1.94 -11.52
CA THR A 69 4.40 1.47 -12.12
C THR A 69 3.36 2.59 -12.08
N PRO A 70 2.85 3.08 -13.22
CA PRO A 70 1.80 4.08 -13.24
C PRO A 70 0.44 3.49 -12.82
N ALA A 71 -0.56 4.35 -12.64
CA ALA A 71 -1.92 4.01 -12.22
C ALA A 71 -2.03 3.51 -10.78
N CYS A 72 -3.23 3.08 -10.38
CA CYS A 72 -3.50 2.46 -9.08
C CYS A 72 -3.39 0.94 -9.24
N ILE A 73 -2.67 0.28 -8.33
CA ILE A 73 -2.63 -1.18 -8.24
C ILE A 73 -3.23 -1.70 -6.94
#